data_AF-A0A8B9VU53-F1
#
_entry.id   AF-A0A8B9VU53-F1
#
_cell.length_a   1.000
_cell.length_b   1.000
_cell.length_c   1.000
_cell.angle_alpha   90.00
_cell.angle_beta   90.00
_cell.angle_gamma   90.00
#
_symmetry.space_group_name_H-M   'P 1'
#
loop_
_entity.id
_entity.type
_entity.pdbx_description
1 polymer ?
#
loop_
_entity_poly.entity_id
_entity_poly.type
_entity_poly.pdbx_seq_one_letter_code
_entity_poly.pdbx_strand_id
1 'polypeptide(L)'
;MRPVLAACVALSLVLGPGAGDGCEDPPSPSFSRSVPAPQLSAEELHSPHMPQALRCDACYAIAFQQLSKAEAKLGRKALRESDYVEVLERSCSQSWELYGVQELKGEKRLTGPGLQSQQPLSVVMTGGPWPSRLAKMCHSFVGEQGEEQLYGAHRRGPSALRELLCHGEKGPCAPPAGGKAGRPAPPKALQNEL
;
A
#
# COMPACT_ATOMS: atom_id res chain seq x y z
N MET A 1 51.42 2.67 -30.02
CA MET A 1 51.35 3.22 -31.39
C MET A 1 50.47 4.47 -31.37
N ARG A 2 51.00 5.62 -31.76
CA ARG A 2 50.28 6.82 -32.29
C ARG A 2 50.16 6.64 -33.82
N PRO A 3 49.41 7.40 -34.66
CA PRO A 3 48.84 8.77 -34.50
C PRO A 3 47.29 8.73 -34.36
N VAL A 4 46.44 9.74 -34.67
CA VAL A 4 46.59 11.07 -35.33
C VAL A 4 45.66 12.13 -34.73
N LEU A 5 45.85 13.39 -35.14
CA LEU A 5 44.95 14.54 -34.92
C LEU A 5 44.23 14.91 -36.22
N ALA A 6 42.97 15.34 -36.12
CA ALA A 6 42.29 16.08 -37.19
C ALA A 6 41.36 17.13 -36.56
N ALA A 7 41.88 18.35 -36.38
CA ALA A 7 41.07 19.51 -36.03
C ALA A 7 40.67 20.24 -37.32
N CYS A 8 39.36 20.42 -37.54
CA CYS A 8 38.87 21.30 -38.59
C CYS A 8 38.45 22.65 -37.98
N VAL A 9 39.33 23.63 -38.08
CA VAL A 9 38.94 25.04 -37.92
C VAL A 9 38.32 25.48 -39.24
N ALA A 10 37.05 25.89 -39.20
CA ALA A 10 36.40 26.60 -40.31
C ALA A 10 35.96 27.97 -39.80
N LEU A 11 36.78 28.98 -40.10
CA LEU A 11 36.48 30.38 -39.82
C LEU A 11 35.49 30.88 -40.89
N SER A 12 34.38 31.49 -40.50
CA SER A 12 33.51 32.24 -41.43
C SER A 12 32.85 33.38 -40.69
N LEU A 13 33.43 34.57 -40.83
CA LEU A 13 32.83 35.83 -40.43
C LEU A 13 31.84 36.26 -41.51
N VAL A 14 30.56 36.41 -41.13
CA VAL A 14 29.61 37.22 -41.88
C VAL A 14 28.80 38.04 -40.88
N LEU A 15 28.88 39.36 -40.97
CA LEU A 15 28.04 40.30 -40.20
C LEU A 15 26.89 40.75 -41.10
N GLY A 16 25.64 40.59 -40.65
CA GLY A 16 24.44 41.07 -41.33
C GLY A 16 23.17 40.74 -40.52
N PRO A 17 22.24 41.69 -40.28
CA PRO A 17 21.21 41.53 -39.25
C PRO A 17 19.81 41.14 -39.79
N GLY A 18 19.02 40.48 -38.94
CA GLY A 18 17.55 40.53 -38.97
C GLY A 18 16.82 39.23 -39.32
N ALA A 19 15.58 39.11 -38.82
CA ALA A 19 14.62 38.01 -38.97
C ALA A 19 15.13 36.62 -38.50
N GLY A 20 14.58 35.97 -37.47
CA GLY A 20 13.16 35.71 -37.28
C GLY A 20 12.82 34.31 -37.79
N ASP A 21 12.11 33.56 -36.95
CA ASP A 21 11.28 32.38 -37.27
C ASP A 21 11.87 30.95 -37.15
N GLY A 22 11.05 30.06 -36.58
CA GLY A 22 11.03 28.63 -36.92
C GLY A 22 12.08 27.68 -36.32
N CYS A 23 12.07 27.44 -35.00
CA CYS A 23 12.31 26.07 -34.53
C CYS A 23 11.00 25.28 -34.63
N GLU A 24 10.62 24.94 -35.87
CA GLU A 24 9.45 24.09 -36.12
C GLU A 24 9.85 22.62 -36.02
N ASP A 25 9.81 22.10 -34.79
CA ASP A 25 9.86 20.66 -34.56
C ASP A 25 8.64 19.99 -35.24
N PRO A 26 8.83 18.92 -36.03
CA PRO A 26 7.71 18.22 -36.63
C PRO A 26 6.78 17.68 -35.52
N PRO A 27 5.45 17.73 -35.70
CA PRO A 27 4.49 17.30 -34.68
C PRO A 27 4.57 15.79 -34.47
N SER A 28 5.49 15.39 -33.58
CA SER A 28 5.49 14.08 -32.97
C SER A 28 4.13 13.88 -32.31
N PRO A 29 3.39 12.79 -32.59
CA PRO A 29 2.12 12.52 -31.94
C PRO A 29 2.38 12.21 -30.47
N SER A 30 2.40 13.25 -29.65
CA SER A 30 2.59 13.19 -28.21
C SER A 30 1.33 12.60 -27.59
N PHE A 31 1.29 11.26 -27.53
CA PHE A 31 0.28 10.51 -26.78
C PHE A 31 0.52 10.71 -25.28
N SER A 32 0.27 11.93 -24.83
CA SER A 32 0.46 12.44 -23.48
C SER A 32 -0.63 11.87 -22.59
N ARG A 33 -0.50 10.58 -22.26
CA ARG A 33 -1.42 9.87 -21.38
C ARG A 33 -1.20 10.35 -19.94
N SER A 34 -1.85 11.45 -19.60
CA SER A 34 -1.89 11.97 -18.23
C SER A 34 -2.43 10.89 -17.29
N VAL A 35 -1.63 10.51 -16.30
CA VAL A 35 -2.06 9.63 -15.21
C VAL A 35 -2.71 10.53 -14.15
N PRO A 36 -4.03 10.42 -13.89
CA PRO A 36 -4.70 11.30 -12.95
C PRO A 36 -4.22 11.03 -11.52
N ALA A 37 -4.08 12.09 -10.73
CA ALA A 37 -3.85 11.99 -9.30
C ALA A 37 -5.16 11.59 -8.58
N PRO A 38 -5.12 10.74 -7.54
CA PRO A 38 -6.32 10.32 -6.81
C PRO A 38 -7.08 11.52 -6.21
N GLN A 39 -8.36 11.65 -6.52
CA GLN A 39 -9.20 12.78 -6.08
C GLN A 39 -9.79 12.52 -4.69
N LEU A 40 -9.53 13.37 -3.69
CA LEU A 40 -10.08 13.20 -2.35
C LEU A 40 -11.54 13.67 -2.25
N SER A 41 -12.38 12.90 -1.56
CA SER A 41 -13.73 13.32 -1.18
C SER A 41 -13.69 14.28 0.01
N ALA A 42 -14.80 14.98 0.27
CA ALA A 42 -14.93 15.84 1.45
C ALA A 42 -14.74 15.07 2.78
N GLU A 43 -15.17 13.81 2.85
CA GLU A 43 -14.89 12.94 4.00
C GLU A 43 -13.39 12.63 4.10
N GLU A 44 -12.74 12.28 3.00
CA GLU A 44 -11.32 11.94 2.98
C GLU A 44 -10.38 13.14 3.21
N LEU A 45 -10.89 14.37 3.11
CA LEU A 45 -10.17 15.59 3.47
C LEU A 45 -10.23 15.87 4.99
N HIS A 46 -11.39 15.64 5.62
CA HIS A 46 -11.66 16.12 6.99
C HIS A 46 -11.76 15.01 8.06
N SER A 47 -12.04 13.76 7.67
CA SER A 47 -12.24 12.66 8.62
C SER A 47 -10.91 12.13 9.19
N PRO A 48 -10.76 12.01 10.52
CA PRO A 48 -9.59 11.38 11.12
C PRO A 48 -9.66 9.85 11.12
N HIS A 49 -10.57 9.24 10.34
CA HIS A 49 -10.78 7.79 10.26
C HIS A 49 -10.42 7.24 8.88
N MET A 50 -10.10 5.94 8.82
CA MET A 50 -9.80 5.26 7.55
C MET A 50 -11.08 5.11 6.70
N PRO A 51 -11.10 5.63 5.45
CA PRO A 51 -12.26 5.52 4.55
C PRO A 51 -12.60 4.05 4.28
N GLN A 52 -13.89 3.73 4.17
CA GLN A 52 -14.38 2.34 4.10
C GLN A 52 -13.68 1.50 3.02
N ALA A 53 -13.53 2.05 1.81
CA ALA A 53 -12.89 1.36 0.67
C ALA A 53 -11.42 0.98 0.93
N LEU A 54 -10.72 1.69 1.82
CA LEU A 54 -9.30 1.48 2.12
C LEU A 54 -9.07 0.61 3.36
N ARG A 55 -10.11 0.30 4.15
CA ARG A 55 -9.94 -0.41 5.44
C ARG A 55 -9.36 -1.81 5.30
N CYS A 56 -9.73 -2.55 4.26
CA CYS A 56 -9.18 -3.90 4.03
C CYS A 56 -7.69 -3.85 3.66
N ASP A 57 -7.28 -2.94 2.76
CA ASP A 57 -5.86 -2.75 2.43
C ASP A 57 -5.06 -2.25 3.65
N ALA A 58 -5.60 -1.28 4.40
CA ALA A 58 -5.01 -0.80 5.65
C ALA A 58 -4.84 -1.94 6.67
N CYS A 59 -5.80 -2.86 6.76
CA CYS A 59 -5.67 -4.04 7.61
C CYS A 59 -4.52 -4.95 7.17
N TYR A 60 -4.36 -5.22 5.87
CA TYR A 60 -3.23 -6.01 5.39
C TYR A 60 -1.87 -5.32 5.57
N ALA A 61 -1.83 -3.98 5.56
CA ALA A 61 -0.64 -3.19 5.88
C ALA A 61 -0.29 -3.28 7.38
N ILE A 62 -1.27 -3.20 8.28
CA ILE A 62 -1.06 -3.35 9.73
C ILE A 62 -0.71 -4.81 10.10
N ALA A 63 -1.39 -5.78 9.47
CA ALA A 63 -1.12 -7.20 9.65
C ALA A 63 0.22 -7.65 9.02
N PHE A 64 0.88 -6.81 8.21
CA PHE A 64 2.28 -6.97 7.82
C PHE A 64 3.20 -6.58 8.99
N GLN A 65 3.09 -7.35 10.07
CA GLN A 65 3.70 -7.02 11.35
C GLN A 65 5.22 -7.14 11.35
N GLN A 66 5.84 -6.22 12.10
CA GLN A 66 7.29 -6.15 12.29
C GLN A 66 7.80 -7.15 13.34
N LEU A 67 6.91 -7.91 13.99
CA LEU A 67 7.23 -8.89 15.03
C LEU A 67 8.32 -9.89 14.62
N SER A 68 8.27 -10.48 13.41
CA SER A 68 9.33 -11.39 12.95
C SER A 68 10.70 -10.70 12.82
N LYS A 69 10.74 -9.39 12.57
CA LYS A 69 11.99 -8.61 12.57
C LYS A 69 12.49 -8.37 13.99
N ALA A 70 11.60 -8.23 14.97
CA ALA A 70 11.97 -8.12 16.38
C ALA A 70 12.49 -9.46 16.94
N GLU A 71 11.82 -10.57 16.64
CA GLU A 71 12.27 -11.93 16.96
C GLU A 71 13.67 -12.23 16.38
N ALA A 72 13.88 -11.89 15.10
CA ALA A 72 15.18 -12.01 14.46
C ALA A 72 16.26 -11.13 15.09
N LYS A 73 15.96 -9.86 15.40
CA LYS A 73 16.90 -8.94 16.09
C LYS A 73 17.29 -9.42 17.49
N LEU A 74 16.35 -10.00 18.22
CA LEU A 74 16.58 -10.51 19.59
C LEU A 74 17.15 -11.93 19.60
N GLY A 75 17.27 -12.60 18.44
CA GLY A 75 17.79 -13.96 18.32
C GLY A 75 16.91 -15.03 18.97
N ARG A 76 15.60 -14.76 19.15
CA ARG A 76 14.70 -15.59 19.97
C ARG A 76 13.48 -16.05 19.17
N LYS A 77 13.18 -17.35 19.24
CA LYS A 77 11.97 -17.98 18.67
C LYS A 77 10.65 -17.60 19.39
N ALA A 78 10.75 -16.94 20.54
CA ALA A 78 9.63 -16.44 21.30
C ALA A 78 10.06 -15.22 22.15
N LEU A 79 9.29 -14.15 22.03
CA LEU A 79 9.38 -12.92 22.82
C LEU A 79 8.78 -13.14 24.22
N ARG A 80 9.24 -12.40 25.24
CA ARG A 80 8.48 -12.27 26.50
C ARG A 80 7.31 -11.31 26.29
N GLU A 81 6.38 -11.31 27.23
CA GLU A 81 5.25 -10.36 27.28
C GLU A 81 5.71 -8.91 27.17
N SER A 82 6.63 -8.49 28.05
CA SER A 82 7.31 -7.18 27.97
C SER A 82 7.83 -6.86 26.56
N ASP A 83 8.44 -7.84 25.92
CA ASP A 83 9.12 -7.67 24.63
C ASP A 83 8.10 -7.54 23.48
N TYR A 84 7.04 -8.36 23.46
CA TYR A 84 6.04 -8.31 22.38
C TYR A 84 5.06 -7.14 22.52
N VAL A 85 4.71 -6.75 23.74
CA VAL A 85 3.87 -5.57 24.00
C VAL A 85 4.58 -4.31 23.49
N GLU A 86 5.83 -4.09 23.91
CA GLU A 86 6.65 -2.94 23.48
C GLU A 86 6.93 -2.95 21.96
N VAL A 87 6.94 -4.12 21.30
CA VAL A 87 7.07 -4.22 19.83
C VAL A 87 5.76 -3.90 19.11
N LEU A 88 4.60 -4.33 19.63
CA LEU A 88 3.29 -4.04 19.05
C LEU A 88 2.93 -2.56 19.18
N GLU A 89 3.18 -1.95 20.35
CA GLU A 89 2.96 -0.51 20.54
C GLU A 89 3.83 0.32 19.58
N ARG A 90 5.13 0.00 19.50
CA ARG A 90 6.07 0.68 18.58
C ARG A 90 5.78 0.40 17.11
N SER A 91 5.16 -0.72 16.74
CA SER A 91 4.79 -0.98 15.34
C SER A 91 3.63 -0.08 14.89
N CYS A 92 2.71 0.30 15.79
CA CYS A 92 1.69 1.29 15.49
C CYS A 92 2.23 2.72 15.39
N SER A 93 3.25 3.06 16.19
CA SER A 93 3.94 4.36 16.16
C SER A 93 5.08 4.48 15.13
N GLN A 94 5.24 3.50 14.22
CA GLN A 94 6.26 3.55 13.18
C GLN A 94 5.97 4.64 12.12
N SER A 95 6.97 4.97 11.29
CA SER A 95 6.74 5.81 10.10
C SER A 95 5.87 5.08 9.08
N TRP A 96 4.72 5.66 8.76
CA TRP A 96 3.78 5.15 7.75
C TRP A 96 3.92 5.88 6.40
N GLU A 97 4.95 6.70 6.20
CA GLU A 97 5.16 7.51 4.98
C GLU A 97 5.42 6.69 3.70
N LEU A 98 5.84 5.42 3.86
CA LEU A 98 5.97 4.47 2.75
C LEU A 98 4.62 3.93 2.26
N TYR A 99 3.52 4.33 2.90
CA TYR A 99 2.17 4.02 2.46
C TYR A 99 1.51 5.24 1.83
N GLY A 100 0.74 4.99 0.78
CA GLY A 100 0.00 6.02 0.07
C GLY A 100 -1.23 5.46 -0.60
N VAL A 101 -2.05 6.33 -1.17
CA VAL A 101 -3.23 5.95 -1.94
C VAL A 101 -2.96 6.18 -3.42
N GLN A 102 -3.35 5.22 -4.25
CA GLN A 102 -3.30 5.30 -5.71
C GLN A 102 -4.67 4.91 -6.27
N GLU A 103 -4.99 5.37 -7.47
CA GLU A 103 -6.25 5.02 -8.14
C GLU A 103 -5.99 3.95 -9.21
N LEU A 104 -6.66 2.80 -9.08
CA LEU A 104 -6.59 1.67 -9.98
C LEU A 104 -7.96 1.42 -10.58
N LYS A 105 -8.11 1.63 -11.90
CA LYS A 105 -9.39 1.42 -12.63
C LYS A 105 -10.59 2.20 -12.04
N GLY A 106 -10.34 3.38 -11.45
CA GLY A 106 -11.36 4.20 -10.79
C GLY A 106 -11.58 3.87 -9.31
N GLU A 107 -10.90 2.86 -8.76
CA GLU A 107 -10.95 2.52 -7.33
C GLU A 107 -9.69 2.99 -6.61
N LYS A 108 -9.87 3.69 -5.48
CA LYS A 108 -8.75 4.04 -4.59
C LYS A 108 -8.29 2.80 -3.83
N ARG A 109 -7.00 2.52 -3.89
CA ARG A 109 -6.33 1.41 -3.20
C ARG A 109 -5.15 1.93 -2.42
N LEU A 110 -4.91 1.35 -1.24
CA LEU A 110 -3.68 1.65 -0.49
C LEU A 110 -2.52 0.90 -1.17
N THR A 111 -1.33 1.48 -1.14
CA THR A 111 -0.08 0.88 -1.61
C THR A 111 1.01 1.05 -0.56
N GLY A 112 2.01 0.19 -0.57
CA GLY A 112 3.11 0.16 0.39
C GLY A 112 3.55 -1.27 0.77
N PRO A 113 4.46 -1.41 1.76
CA PRO A 113 4.97 -2.71 2.20
C PRO A 113 3.87 -3.68 2.65
N GLY A 114 3.94 -4.92 2.19
CA GLY A 114 2.98 -5.98 2.53
C GLY A 114 1.71 -6.03 1.66
N LEU A 115 1.51 -5.06 0.77
CA LEU A 115 0.37 -4.96 -0.15
C LEU A 115 0.74 -5.41 -1.57
N GLN A 116 -0.24 -5.93 -2.32
CA GLN A 116 -0.08 -6.43 -3.69
C GLN A 116 -0.25 -5.33 -4.77
N SER A 117 -0.81 -4.19 -4.39
CA SER A 117 -1.25 -3.08 -5.25
C SER A 117 -0.09 -2.22 -5.75
N GLN A 118 0.77 -2.79 -6.61
CA GLN A 118 1.82 -2.03 -7.33
C GLN A 118 1.47 -1.95 -8.81
N GLN A 119 0.98 -0.80 -9.29
CA GLN A 119 0.94 -0.51 -10.74
C GLN A 119 2.02 0.53 -11.07
N PRO A 120 2.97 0.23 -11.97
CA PRO A 120 4.09 1.12 -12.27
C PRO A 120 3.69 2.40 -13.03
N LEU A 121 2.42 2.56 -13.38
CA LEU A 121 1.87 3.68 -14.14
C LEU A 121 0.68 4.36 -13.40
N SER A 122 0.75 4.45 -12.07
CA SER A 122 -0.21 5.18 -11.23
C SER A 122 0.48 6.24 -10.37
N VAL A 123 -0.13 7.41 -10.22
CA VAL A 123 0.31 8.43 -9.25
C VAL A 123 -0.09 7.98 -7.84
N VAL A 124 0.90 7.90 -6.96
CA VAL A 124 0.70 7.59 -5.54
C VAL A 124 0.72 8.88 -4.72
N MET A 125 -0.30 9.09 -3.91
CA MET A 125 -0.36 10.15 -2.92
C MET A 125 0.02 9.59 -1.54
N THR A 126 1.27 9.83 -1.14
CA THR A 126 1.79 9.52 0.20
C THR A 126 1.54 10.68 1.17
N GLY A 127 1.79 10.46 2.47
CA GLY A 127 1.67 11.49 3.51
C GLY A 127 0.24 11.99 3.73
N GLY A 128 0.11 13.27 4.09
CA GLY A 128 -1.18 13.89 4.40
C GLY A 128 -1.89 13.18 5.57
N PRO A 129 -3.18 12.82 5.44
CA PRO A 129 -3.91 12.16 6.54
C PRO A 129 -3.61 10.65 6.66
N TRP A 130 -2.99 10.01 5.67
CA TRP A 130 -2.86 8.55 5.61
C TRP A 130 -1.99 7.96 6.75
N PRO A 131 -0.81 8.53 7.10
CA PRO A 131 0.01 8.04 8.20
C PRO A 131 -0.74 8.04 9.54
N SER A 132 -1.43 9.14 9.85
CA SER A 132 -2.22 9.28 11.09
C SER A 132 -3.41 8.31 11.13
N ARG A 133 -4.12 8.13 10.01
CA ARG A 133 -5.21 7.15 9.89
C ARG A 133 -4.72 5.71 10.09
N LEU A 134 -3.56 5.34 9.55
CA LEU A 134 -2.94 4.02 9.71
C LEU A 134 -2.52 3.76 11.16
N ALA A 135 -1.80 4.71 11.78
CA ALA A 135 -1.41 4.61 13.19
C ALA A 135 -2.64 4.46 14.11
N LYS A 136 -3.67 5.31 13.93
CA LYS A 136 -4.91 5.25 14.72
C LYS A 136 -5.63 3.91 14.57
N MET A 137 -5.72 3.38 13.34
CA MET A 137 -6.35 2.09 13.07
C MET A 137 -5.54 0.93 13.66
N CYS A 138 -4.21 1.02 13.65
CA CYS A 138 -3.33 0.05 14.31
C CYS A 138 -3.55 0.00 15.83
N HIS A 139 -3.56 1.16 16.50
CA HIS A 139 -3.85 1.24 17.94
C HIS A 139 -5.26 0.71 18.29
N SER A 140 -6.27 0.95 17.43
CA SER A 140 -7.61 0.36 17.59
C SER A 140 -7.53 -1.17 17.62
N PHE A 141 -6.85 -1.79 16.64
CA PHE A 141 -6.70 -3.24 16.58
C PHE A 141 -5.92 -3.85 17.75
N VAL A 142 -4.87 -3.16 18.22
CA VAL A 142 -4.12 -3.61 19.41
C VAL A 142 -5.02 -3.58 20.65
N GLY A 143 -5.75 -2.49 20.87
CA GLY A 143 -6.68 -2.38 22.01
C GLY A 143 -7.93 -3.27 21.92
N GLU A 144 -8.39 -3.62 20.71
CA GLU A 144 -9.57 -4.48 20.49
C GLU A 144 -9.26 -5.97 20.64
N GLN A 145 -8.11 -6.44 20.14
CA GLN A 145 -7.75 -7.87 20.15
C GLN A 145 -6.84 -8.26 21.32
N GLY A 146 -6.08 -7.32 21.87
CA GLY A 146 -5.06 -7.55 22.90
C GLY A 146 -3.74 -8.11 22.35
N GLU A 147 -2.65 -7.70 22.97
CA GLU A 147 -1.28 -8.00 22.55
C GLU A 147 -0.97 -9.50 22.59
N GLU A 148 -1.46 -10.22 23.61
CA GLU A 148 -1.28 -11.67 23.73
C GLU A 148 -1.93 -12.41 22.55
N GLN A 149 -3.16 -12.04 22.16
CA GLN A 149 -3.88 -12.70 21.09
C GLN A 149 -3.22 -12.42 19.72
N LEU A 150 -2.79 -11.18 19.50
CA LEU A 150 -2.04 -10.78 18.31
C LEU A 150 -0.70 -11.51 18.22
N TYR A 151 0.05 -11.60 19.33
CA TYR A 151 1.32 -12.33 19.35
C TYR A 151 1.12 -13.84 19.17
N GLY A 152 0.09 -14.41 19.81
CA GLY A 152 -0.31 -15.81 19.62
C GLY A 152 -0.70 -16.11 18.16
N ALA A 153 -1.39 -15.20 17.48
CA ALA A 153 -1.69 -15.31 16.05
C ALA A 153 -0.45 -15.14 15.18
N HIS A 154 0.45 -14.21 15.50
CA HIS A 154 1.73 -14.05 14.82
C HIS A 154 2.56 -15.35 14.83
N ARG A 155 2.64 -16.02 15.99
CA ARG A 155 3.36 -17.29 16.15
C ARG A 155 2.75 -18.47 15.38
N ARG A 156 1.47 -18.38 14.99
CA ARG A 156 0.82 -19.33 14.04
C ARG A 156 1.11 -19.00 12.57
N GLY A 157 1.70 -17.84 12.29
CA GLY A 157 2.16 -17.40 10.98
C GLY A 157 1.39 -16.17 10.44
N PRO A 158 1.93 -15.49 9.40
CA PRO A 158 1.35 -14.25 8.88
C PRO A 158 -0.11 -14.37 8.44
N SER A 159 -0.51 -15.53 7.91
CA SER A 159 -1.91 -15.79 7.50
C SER A 159 -2.87 -15.81 8.69
N ALA A 160 -2.50 -16.43 9.82
CA ALA A 160 -3.34 -16.50 11.01
C ALA A 160 -3.56 -15.13 11.66
N LEU A 161 -2.55 -14.24 11.56
CA LEU A 161 -2.65 -12.87 12.03
C LEU A 161 -3.49 -11.99 11.10
N ARG A 162 -3.37 -12.18 9.77
CA ARG A 162 -4.27 -11.54 8.79
C ARG A 162 -5.72 -11.98 8.97
N GLU A 163 -5.95 -13.25 9.25
CA GLU A 163 -7.30 -13.77 9.52
C GLU A 163 -7.92 -13.09 10.74
N LEU A 164 -7.19 -13.09 11.87
CA LEU A 164 -7.63 -12.47 13.11
C LEU A 164 -7.98 -10.98 12.96
N LEU A 165 -7.10 -10.22 12.29
CA LEU A 165 -7.27 -8.78 12.13
C LEU A 165 -8.30 -8.40 11.06
N CYS A 166 -8.33 -9.11 9.93
CA CYS A 166 -9.01 -8.63 8.72
C CYS A 166 -10.30 -9.36 8.38
N HIS A 167 -10.45 -10.64 8.78
CA HIS A 167 -11.55 -11.52 8.36
C HIS A 167 -12.42 -12.06 9.51
N GLY A 168 -12.16 -11.66 10.76
CA GLY A 168 -13.06 -11.94 11.89
C GLY A 168 -14.47 -11.36 11.69
N GLU A 169 -15.40 -11.64 12.62
CA GLU A 169 -16.83 -11.28 12.46
C GLU A 169 -17.10 -9.78 12.22
N LYS A 170 -16.20 -8.90 12.66
CA LYS A 170 -16.21 -7.44 12.44
C LYS A 170 -15.05 -6.96 11.58
N GLY A 171 -14.38 -7.88 10.90
CA GLY A 171 -13.15 -7.66 10.15
C GLY A 171 -13.36 -6.71 8.96
N PRO A 172 -12.47 -5.73 8.72
CA PRO A 172 -12.64 -4.76 7.65
C PRO A 172 -12.51 -5.30 6.22
N CYS A 173 -12.16 -6.58 6.03
CA CYS A 173 -12.25 -7.27 4.74
C CYS A 173 -13.51 -8.15 4.60
N ALA A 174 -14.38 -8.23 5.62
CA ALA A 174 -15.65 -8.93 5.51
C ALA A 174 -16.50 -8.30 4.38
N PRO A 175 -17.22 -9.11 3.58
CA PRO A 175 -18.12 -8.57 2.57
C PRO A 175 -19.19 -7.71 3.25
N PRO A 176 -19.61 -6.57 2.63
CA PRO A 176 -20.60 -5.70 3.23
C PRO A 176 -21.89 -6.49 3.53
N ALA A 177 -22.36 -6.36 4.78
CA ALA A 177 -23.52 -7.08 5.30
C ALA A 177 -24.79 -6.72 4.50
N GLY A 178 -25.07 -7.53 3.47
CA GLY A 178 -26.07 -7.25 2.44
C GLY A 178 -25.89 -8.10 1.18
N GLY A 179 -24.64 -8.49 0.85
CA GLY A 179 -24.38 -9.48 -0.18
C GLY A 179 -24.63 -10.90 0.31
N LYS A 180 -25.78 -11.52 -0.04
CA LYS A 180 -26.03 -12.95 0.21
C LYS A 180 -25.12 -13.81 -0.67
N ALA A 181 -23.89 -14.06 -0.21
CA ALA A 181 -23.11 -15.19 -0.67
C ALA A 181 -23.86 -16.47 -0.28
N GLY A 182 -24.47 -17.14 -1.25
CA GLY A 182 -25.23 -18.37 -1.04
C GLY A 182 -24.34 -19.44 -0.42
N ARG A 183 -24.59 -19.80 0.85
CA ARG A 183 -23.93 -20.92 1.50
C ARG A 183 -24.24 -22.18 0.68
N PRO A 184 -23.26 -22.94 0.17
CA PRO A 184 -23.53 -24.20 -0.50
C PRO A 184 -24.31 -25.10 0.46
N ALA A 185 -25.43 -25.66 0.00
CA ALA A 185 -26.19 -26.61 0.80
C ALA A 185 -25.32 -27.83 1.12
N PRO A 186 -25.37 -28.38 2.35
CA PRO A 186 -24.65 -29.61 2.66
C PRO A 186 -25.14 -30.74 1.74
N PRO A 187 -24.25 -31.65 1.29
CA PRO A 187 -24.66 -32.79 0.49
C PRO A 187 -25.66 -33.62 1.28
N LYS A 188 -26.79 -33.99 0.66
CA LYS A 188 -27.75 -34.91 1.27
C LYS A 188 -27.04 -36.25 1.51
N ALA A 189 -27.04 -36.71 2.75
CA ALA A 189 -26.58 -38.05 3.08
C ALA A 189 -27.45 -39.07 2.33
N LEU A 190 -26.79 -40.00 1.62
CA LEU A 190 -27.44 -41.15 1.03
C LEU A 190 -27.90 -42.07 2.17
N GLN A 191 -29.19 -42.06 2.47
CA GLN A 191 -29.78 -43.06 3.35
C GLN A 191 -29.91 -44.36 2.55
N ASN A 192 -29.19 -45.39 2.98
CA ASN A 192 -29.41 -46.76 2.53
C ASN A 192 -30.80 -47.20 2.97
N GLU A 193 -31.63 -47.64 2.02
CA GLU A 193 -32.79 -48.47 2.30
C GLU A 193 -32.37 -49.94 2.19
N LEU A 194 -32.93 -50.78 3.06
CA LEU A 194 -32.68 -52.22 3.20
C LEU A 194 -33.61 -53.06 2.31
#